data_AF-A0A0D2BCG6-F1
#
_entry.id   AF-A0A0D2BCG6-F1
#
_cell.length_a   1.000
_cell.length_b   1.000
_cell.length_c   1.000
_cell.angle_alpha   90.00
_cell.angle_beta   90.00
_cell.angle_gamma   90.00
#
_symmetry.space_group_name_H-M   'P 1'
#
loop_
_entity.id
_entity.type
_entity.pdbx_description
1 polymer ?
#
loop_
_entity_poly.entity_id
_entity_poly.type
_entity_poly.pdbx_seq_one_letter_code
_entity_poly.pdbx_strand_id
1 'polypeptide(L)'
;MDRNNGQNDCWQDTTTPTVPAFASYTSTLVAHPSISIRVVQPSEIVTRPRVLDEITDVINAVYLHASDGLWATNSARTSLEEVKSFIETGEMIVAVKSDDSEGNDEDDGEDDDPTNVEERRRRQRQKTKRENPAVIVGAVRLGFRSAHVADFGMLAVLDEYKGLGIGNALLSFIEAVALEKGARRIQLEILVPQKWKHPSKEFLKGWYARKGYAFLEKDDIGRRHPKLVDQLVAECDFVVYEKTLLGREEEAGGNIDGAPPRCISELKLVSSTTS
;
A
#
# COMPACT_ATOMS: atom_id res chain seq x y z
N MET A 1 38.07 2.89 50.51
CA MET A 1 38.85 2.33 49.38
C MET A 1 37.86 1.63 48.46
N ASP A 2 36.87 2.30 47.88
CA ASP A 2 36.87 3.44 46.94
C ASP A 2 37.38 3.15 45.53
N ARG A 3 36.54 3.59 44.57
CA ARG A 3 36.67 3.80 43.11
C ARG A 3 36.23 2.60 42.24
N ASN A 4 35.03 2.52 41.65
CA ASN A 4 34.14 3.41 40.88
C ASN A 4 34.44 3.48 39.35
N ASN A 5 33.35 3.23 38.60
CA ASN A 5 32.92 3.80 37.31
C ASN A 5 33.19 3.08 35.97
N GLY A 6 32.12 2.85 35.20
CA GLY A 6 32.15 2.38 33.81
C GLY A 6 30.84 1.83 33.22
N GLN A 7 29.69 2.34 33.65
CA GLN A 7 28.39 2.15 33.01
C GLN A 7 28.34 3.03 31.75
N ASN A 8 27.87 2.50 30.61
CA ASN A 8 27.35 3.22 29.42
C ASN A 8 26.66 2.17 28.52
N ASP A 9 25.33 2.08 28.47
CA ASP A 9 24.40 2.94 27.72
C ASP A 9 24.67 2.93 26.21
N CYS A 10 23.93 2.08 25.49
CA CYS A 10 23.62 2.24 24.08
C CYS A 10 22.19 1.72 23.85
N TRP A 11 21.29 2.61 23.44
CA TRP A 11 19.83 2.48 23.30
C TRP A 11 18.99 2.76 24.56
N GLN A 12 19.29 3.86 25.24
CA GLN A 12 18.22 4.73 25.74
C GLN A 12 18.45 6.15 25.21
N ASP A 13 18.03 6.36 23.97
CA ASP A 13 17.47 7.66 23.59
C ASP A 13 15.98 7.45 23.38
N THR A 14 15.26 7.49 24.50
CA THR A 14 13.81 7.46 24.59
C THR A 14 13.28 8.83 24.21
N THR A 15 13.18 9.07 22.91
CA THR A 15 12.08 9.86 22.37
C THR A 15 11.53 9.10 21.18
N THR A 16 10.57 8.22 21.44
CA THR A 16 9.63 7.77 20.42
C THR A 16 8.98 9.06 19.89
N PRO A 17 9.24 9.51 18.65
CA PRO A 17 8.38 10.54 18.09
C PRO A 17 6.99 9.92 18.08
N THR A 18 6.08 10.51 18.86
CA THR A 18 4.68 10.09 18.84
C THR A 18 4.16 10.49 17.47
N VAL A 19 4.32 9.60 16.49
CA VAL A 19 3.73 9.75 15.16
C VAL A 19 2.22 9.73 15.40
N PRO A 20 1.47 10.78 15.00
CA PRO A 20 0.04 10.79 15.22
C PRO A 20 -0.59 9.56 14.58
N ALA A 21 -1.41 8.86 15.36
CA ALA A 21 -2.14 7.67 14.97
C ALA A 21 -2.85 7.91 13.62
N PHE A 22 -2.81 6.89 12.76
CA PHE A 22 -3.43 6.88 11.43
C PHE A 22 -4.97 6.85 11.51
N ALA A 23 -5.57 7.91 12.06
CA ALA A 23 -7.02 8.07 12.11
C ALA A 23 -7.51 8.69 10.80
N SER A 24 -8.17 7.85 9.99
CA SER A 24 -9.13 8.23 8.93
C SER A 24 -8.56 8.89 7.66
N TYR A 25 -7.95 8.10 6.78
CA TYR A 25 -7.73 8.47 5.38
C TYR A 25 -8.48 7.53 4.44
N THR A 26 -9.54 8.04 3.81
CA THR A 26 -10.18 7.46 2.63
C THR A 26 -9.90 8.37 1.45
N SER A 27 -8.77 8.14 0.76
CA SER A 27 -8.48 8.81 -0.51
C SER A 27 -8.72 7.82 -1.64
N THR A 28 -9.87 7.95 -2.29
CA THR A 28 -10.26 7.12 -3.45
C THR A 28 -9.53 7.65 -4.69
N LEU A 29 -8.26 7.27 -4.85
CA LEU A 29 -7.45 7.57 -6.03
C LEU A 29 -7.25 6.33 -6.91
N VAL A 30 -8.34 5.63 -7.26
CA VAL A 30 -8.26 4.50 -8.19
C VAL A 30 -9.12 4.77 -9.42
N ALA A 31 -8.57 4.49 -10.60
CA ALA A 31 -9.28 4.59 -11.88
C ALA A 31 -10.32 3.48 -12.10
N HIS A 32 -10.41 2.52 -11.17
CA HIS A 32 -11.34 1.40 -11.23
C HIS A 32 -12.47 1.64 -10.21
N PRO A 33 -13.75 1.70 -10.63
CA PRO A 33 -14.86 2.13 -9.77
C PRO A 33 -15.04 1.25 -8.54
N SER A 34 -14.70 -0.05 -8.64
CA SER A 34 -14.81 -0.99 -7.53
C SER A 34 -13.56 -1.15 -6.67
N ILE A 35 -12.48 -0.39 -6.88
CA ILE A 35 -11.28 -0.50 -6.04
C ILE A 35 -11.17 0.72 -5.12
N SER A 36 -11.07 0.46 -3.82
CA SER A 36 -10.78 1.47 -2.81
C SER A 36 -9.39 1.24 -2.20
N ILE A 37 -8.72 2.31 -1.81
CA ILE A 37 -7.44 2.25 -1.08
C ILE A 37 -7.62 2.90 0.28
N ARG A 38 -7.11 2.23 1.31
CA ARG A 38 -7.25 2.68 2.69
C ARG A 38 -6.17 2.11 3.58
N VAL A 39 -5.90 2.82 4.67
CA VAL A 39 -5.11 2.31 5.79
C VAL A 39 -5.95 1.26 6.53
N VAL A 40 -5.33 0.13 6.88
CA VAL A 40 -5.97 -0.91 7.70
C VAL A 40 -6.00 -0.43 9.15
N GLN A 41 -7.18 -0.43 9.75
CA GLN A 41 -7.36 0.01 11.13
C GLN A 41 -7.06 -1.14 12.11
N PRO A 42 -6.45 -0.89 13.29
CA PRO A 42 -6.18 -1.94 14.29
C PRO A 42 -7.44 -2.72 14.71
N SER A 43 -8.60 -2.06 14.73
CA SER A 43 -9.88 -2.72 15.05
C SER A 43 -10.25 -3.83 14.06
N GLU A 44 -9.75 -3.78 12.82
CA GLU A 44 -10.04 -4.80 11.80
C GLU A 44 -9.45 -6.16 12.13
N ILE A 45 -8.39 -6.22 12.94
CA ILE A 45 -7.84 -7.49 13.43
C ILE A 45 -8.91 -8.27 14.22
N VAL A 46 -9.81 -7.55 14.91
CA VAL A 46 -10.90 -8.14 15.69
C VAL A 46 -12.16 -8.29 14.87
N THR A 47 -12.54 -7.28 14.07
CA THR A 47 -13.81 -7.28 13.34
C THR A 47 -13.78 -8.11 12.05
N ARG A 48 -12.59 -8.36 11.49
CA ARG A 48 -12.37 -9.19 10.29
C ARG A 48 -11.33 -10.28 10.60
N PRO A 49 -11.75 -11.45 11.13
CA PRO A 49 -10.85 -12.49 11.63
C PRO A 49 -9.81 -13.06 10.64
N ARG A 50 -9.96 -12.78 9.34
CA ARG A 50 -9.04 -13.22 8.27
C ARG A 50 -8.18 -12.10 7.68
N VAL A 51 -8.27 -10.86 8.18
CA VAL A 51 -7.56 -9.72 7.58
C VAL A 51 -6.04 -9.93 7.56
N LEU A 52 -5.50 -10.56 8.61
CA LEU A 52 -4.07 -10.87 8.70
C LEU A 52 -3.65 -11.89 7.64
N ASP A 53 -4.41 -12.98 7.52
CA ASP A 53 -4.16 -14.03 6.53
C ASP A 53 -4.28 -13.46 5.11
N GLU A 54 -5.36 -12.73 4.82
CA GLU A 54 -5.61 -12.13 3.50
C GLU A 54 -4.46 -11.20 3.04
N ILE A 55 -3.97 -10.32 3.92
CA ILE A 55 -2.86 -9.41 3.58
C ILE A 55 -1.55 -10.20 3.43
N THR A 56 -1.29 -11.13 4.34
CA THR A 56 -0.07 -11.96 4.32
C THR A 56 0.01 -12.79 3.05
N ASP A 57 -1.12 -13.40 2.65
CA ASP A 57 -1.23 -14.22 1.44
C ASP A 57 -1.03 -13.39 0.19
N VAL A 58 -1.64 -12.20 0.09
CA VAL A 58 -1.43 -11.29 -1.05
C VAL A 58 0.05 -10.91 -1.19
N ILE A 59 0.72 -10.54 -0.10
CA ILE A 59 2.13 -10.16 -0.15
C ILE A 59 2.99 -11.37 -0.54
N ASN A 60 2.81 -12.51 0.11
CA ASN A 60 3.64 -13.68 -0.13
C ASN A 60 3.42 -14.28 -1.53
N ALA A 61 2.19 -14.30 -2.04
CA ALA A 61 1.90 -14.78 -3.39
C ALA A 61 2.62 -13.96 -4.48
N VAL A 62 2.62 -12.63 -4.35
CA VAL A 62 3.31 -11.75 -5.31
C VAL A 62 4.82 -11.90 -5.22
N TYR A 63 5.37 -12.05 -4.01
CA TYR A 63 6.82 -12.13 -3.81
C TYR A 63 7.42 -13.49 -4.13
N LEU A 64 6.62 -14.56 -4.12
CA LEU A 64 7.04 -15.90 -4.54
C LEU A 64 7.65 -15.85 -5.96
N HIS A 65 6.97 -15.20 -6.91
CA HIS A 65 7.44 -15.07 -8.29
C HIS A 65 8.37 -13.87 -8.52
N ALA A 66 8.20 -12.78 -7.76
CA ALA A 66 8.95 -11.55 -7.99
C ALA A 66 10.41 -11.59 -7.48
N SER A 67 10.80 -12.66 -6.80
CA SER A 67 12.13 -12.81 -6.18
C SER A 67 12.82 -14.15 -6.51
N ASP A 68 12.36 -14.83 -7.56
CA ASP A 68 12.91 -16.09 -8.02
C ASP A 68 14.43 -15.99 -8.22
N GLY A 69 15.17 -16.94 -7.63
CA GLY A 69 16.62 -17.02 -7.74
C GLY A 69 17.42 -16.04 -6.86
N LEU A 70 16.77 -15.27 -5.97
CA LEU A 70 17.47 -14.40 -4.99
C LEU A 70 17.51 -15.00 -3.58
N TRP A 71 16.47 -15.75 -3.20
CA TRP A 71 16.32 -16.32 -1.85
C TRP A 71 16.49 -17.85 -1.87
N ALA A 72 16.93 -18.40 -0.74
CA ALA A 72 16.83 -19.84 -0.49
C ALA A 72 15.36 -20.29 -0.60
N THR A 73 15.15 -21.50 -1.12
CA THR A 73 13.84 -21.98 -1.59
C THR A 73 12.71 -21.76 -0.57
N ASN A 74 11.61 -21.14 -1.03
CA ASN A 74 10.33 -21.02 -0.33
C ASN A 74 10.30 -20.15 0.95
N SER A 75 11.20 -19.18 1.11
CA SER A 75 11.10 -18.19 2.19
C SER A 75 9.92 -17.23 1.95
N ALA A 76 8.94 -17.24 2.85
CA ALA A 76 7.87 -16.23 2.87
C ALA A 76 8.47 -14.82 3.04
N ARG A 77 7.90 -13.83 2.36
CA ARG A 77 8.38 -12.44 2.42
C ARG A 77 8.06 -11.77 3.75
N THR A 78 6.92 -12.12 4.32
CA THR A 78 6.38 -11.56 5.56
C THR A 78 5.61 -12.63 6.34
N SER A 79 5.43 -12.39 7.63
CA SER A 79 4.64 -13.22 8.55
C SER A 79 3.35 -12.52 9.03
N LEU A 80 2.44 -13.29 9.64
CA LEU A 80 1.25 -12.74 10.31
C LEU A 80 1.62 -11.77 11.43
N GLU A 81 2.70 -12.05 12.17
CA GLU A 81 3.16 -11.21 13.27
C GLU A 81 3.68 -9.84 12.77
N GLU A 82 4.45 -9.83 11.68
CA GLU A 82 4.90 -8.59 11.04
C GLU A 82 3.71 -7.79 10.49
N VAL A 83 2.79 -8.44 9.76
CA VAL A 83 1.60 -7.78 9.22
C VAL A 83 0.75 -7.20 10.34
N LYS A 84 0.54 -7.95 11.43
CA LYS A 84 -0.16 -7.46 12.61
C LYS A 84 0.53 -6.23 13.20
N SER A 85 1.85 -6.28 13.36
CA SER A 85 2.63 -5.13 13.85
C SER A 85 2.45 -3.90 12.95
N PHE A 86 2.49 -4.07 11.63
CA PHE A 86 2.27 -2.96 10.69
C PHE A 86 0.85 -2.40 10.75
N ILE A 87 -0.16 -3.22 11.01
CA ILE A 87 -1.54 -2.75 11.21
C ILE A 87 -1.63 -1.96 12.52
N GLU A 88 -1.04 -2.46 13.61
CA GLU A 88 -1.04 -1.80 14.92
C GLU A 88 -0.31 -0.45 14.90
N THR A 89 0.76 -0.31 14.09
CA THR A 89 1.46 0.96 13.87
C THR A 89 0.79 1.86 12.83
N GLY A 90 -0.25 1.37 12.14
CA GLY A 90 -0.94 2.07 11.06
C GLY A 90 -0.13 2.18 9.76
N GLU A 91 0.94 1.42 9.63
CA GLU A 91 1.84 1.39 8.48
C GLU A 91 1.32 0.53 7.32
N MET A 92 0.23 -0.23 7.51
CA MET A 92 -0.33 -1.13 6.49
C MET A 92 -1.47 -0.49 5.69
N ILE A 93 -1.32 -0.42 4.37
CA ILE A 93 -2.31 0.10 3.43
C ILE A 93 -2.72 -1.02 2.46
N VAL A 94 -4.01 -1.13 2.18
CA VAL A 94 -4.57 -2.15 1.29
C VAL A 94 -5.40 -1.55 0.16
N ALA A 95 -5.39 -2.22 -0.98
CA ALA A 95 -6.36 -2.04 -2.06
C ALA A 95 -7.44 -3.12 -1.93
N VAL A 96 -8.70 -2.69 -1.87
CA VAL A 96 -9.85 -3.56 -1.66
C VAL A 96 -10.81 -3.44 -2.85
N LYS A 97 -11.18 -4.58 -3.42
CA LYS A 97 -12.20 -4.68 -4.45
C LYS A 97 -13.58 -4.91 -3.85
N SER A 98 -14.53 -4.03 -4.15
CA SER A 98 -15.98 -4.27 -3.99
C SER A 98 -16.52 -5.10 -5.15
N ASP A 99 -17.64 -5.79 -4.92
CA ASP A 99 -18.37 -6.46 -5.99
C ASP A 99 -19.40 -5.49 -6.58
N ASP A 100 -19.07 -4.93 -7.75
CA ASP A 100 -20.00 -4.15 -8.57
C ASP A 100 -20.60 -5.09 -9.62
N SER A 101 -21.18 -6.21 -9.21
CA SER A 101 -22.01 -7.00 -10.12
C SER A 101 -23.34 -6.28 -10.29
N GLU A 102 -23.37 -5.24 -11.14
CA GLU A 102 -24.57 -4.99 -11.94
C GLU A 102 -24.76 -6.25 -12.79
N GLY A 103 -25.70 -7.10 -12.37
CA GLY A 103 -26.13 -8.21 -13.20
C GLY A 103 -26.69 -7.62 -14.49
N ASN A 104 -26.08 -7.93 -15.62
CA ASN A 104 -26.81 -7.98 -16.87
C ASN A 104 -27.82 -9.12 -16.71
N ASP A 105 -28.96 -8.81 -16.08
CA ASP A 105 -30.18 -9.54 -16.31
C ASP A 105 -30.58 -9.15 -17.74
N GLU A 106 -30.07 -9.89 -18.73
CA GLU A 106 -30.70 -9.92 -20.04
C GLU A 106 -32.13 -10.42 -19.80
N ASP A 107 -33.05 -9.45 -19.79
CA ASP A 107 -34.49 -9.62 -19.72
C ASP A 107 -34.95 -10.27 -21.02
N ASP A 108 -34.66 -11.56 -21.14
CA ASP A 108 -35.28 -12.44 -22.13
C ASP A 108 -36.70 -12.68 -21.64
N GLY A 109 -37.59 -11.74 -21.98
CA GLY A 109 -38.98 -11.78 -21.56
C GLY A 109 -39.67 -13.06 -21.99
N GLU A 110 -40.37 -13.71 -21.05
CA GLU A 110 -41.55 -14.53 -21.35
C GLU A 110 -42.39 -14.79 -20.08
N ASP A 111 -43.67 -14.39 -20.19
CA ASP A 111 -44.85 -14.76 -19.40
C ASP A 111 -44.84 -14.64 -17.86
N ASP A 112 -45.27 -13.47 -17.38
CA ASP A 112 -45.70 -13.23 -15.99
C ASP A 112 -47.00 -14.01 -15.65
N ASP A 113 -46.87 -15.26 -15.21
CA ASP A 113 -47.96 -15.96 -14.51
C ASP A 113 -48.03 -15.47 -13.04
N PRO A 114 -49.10 -14.75 -12.63
CA PRO A 114 -49.22 -14.19 -11.29
C PRO A 114 -49.39 -15.24 -10.18
N THR A 115 -49.55 -16.53 -10.51
CA THR A 115 -49.80 -17.60 -9.53
C THR A 115 -48.55 -18.39 -9.11
N ASN A 116 -47.40 -18.20 -9.75
CA ASN A 116 -46.18 -18.96 -9.43
C ASN A 116 -45.41 -18.37 -8.23
N VAL A 117 -45.97 -18.58 -7.03
CA VAL A 117 -45.38 -18.18 -5.74
C VAL A 117 -44.01 -18.84 -5.51
N GLU A 118 -43.79 -20.05 -6.04
CA GLU A 118 -42.54 -20.81 -5.90
C GLU A 118 -41.40 -20.15 -6.71
N GLU A 119 -41.72 -19.67 -7.91
CA GLU A 119 -40.78 -18.97 -8.79
C GLU A 119 -40.45 -17.56 -8.27
N ARG A 120 -41.42 -16.85 -7.69
CA ARG A 120 -41.15 -15.62 -6.92
C ARG A 120 -40.24 -15.89 -5.74
N ARG A 121 -40.47 -16.97 -4.98
CA ARG A 121 -39.58 -17.38 -3.88
C ARG A 121 -38.19 -17.77 -4.38
N ARG A 122 -38.07 -18.38 -5.57
CA ARG A 122 -36.80 -18.72 -6.21
C ARG A 122 -36.05 -17.46 -6.68
N ARG A 123 -36.73 -16.52 -7.33
CA ARG A 123 -36.19 -15.20 -7.71
C ARG A 123 -35.84 -14.36 -6.48
N GLN A 124 -36.62 -14.41 -5.41
CA GLN A 124 -36.34 -13.69 -4.16
C GLN A 124 -35.21 -14.34 -3.35
N ARG A 125 -35.06 -15.67 -3.42
CA ARG A 125 -33.90 -16.41 -2.91
C ARG A 125 -32.64 -16.21 -3.75
N GLN A 126 -32.76 -16.01 -5.06
CA GLN A 126 -31.67 -15.63 -5.96
C GLN A 126 -31.28 -14.14 -5.81
N LYS A 127 -32.25 -13.27 -5.50
CA LYS A 127 -32.09 -11.82 -5.24
C LYS A 127 -31.57 -11.51 -3.84
N THR A 128 -31.57 -12.45 -2.90
CA THR A 128 -30.53 -12.53 -1.86
C THR A 128 -29.19 -12.89 -2.52
N LYS A 129 -28.75 -11.94 -3.35
CA LYS A 129 -27.46 -11.78 -3.98
C LYS A 129 -26.44 -12.03 -2.87
N ARG A 130 -25.66 -13.11 -3.00
CA ARG A 130 -24.50 -13.33 -2.15
C ARG A 130 -23.64 -12.08 -2.30
N GLU A 131 -23.70 -11.18 -1.32
CA GLU A 131 -22.71 -10.13 -1.17
C GLU A 131 -21.37 -10.85 -1.04
N ASN A 132 -20.61 -10.91 -2.13
CA ASN A 132 -19.26 -11.40 -2.04
C ASN A 132 -18.51 -10.39 -1.16
N PRO A 133 -17.89 -10.86 -0.07
CA PRO A 133 -17.19 -9.97 0.83
C PRO A 133 -16.09 -9.25 0.05
N ALA A 134 -15.95 -7.94 0.29
CA ALA A 134 -14.90 -7.14 -0.31
C ALA A 134 -13.53 -7.82 -0.15
N VAL A 135 -12.77 -7.93 -1.24
CA VAL A 135 -11.54 -8.74 -1.34
C VAL A 135 -10.32 -7.84 -1.35
N ILE A 136 -9.30 -8.16 -0.55
CA ILE A 136 -8.01 -7.47 -0.59
C ILE A 136 -7.24 -7.98 -1.82
N VAL A 137 -6.85 -7.07 -2.71
CA VAL A 137 -6.21 -7.38 -4.00
C VAL A 137 -4.80 -6.79 -4.13
N GLY A 138 -4.41 -5.95 -3.18
CA GLY A 138 -3.07 -5.39 -3.10
C GLY A 138 -2.77 -4.79 -1.73
N ALA A 139 -1.49 -4.63 -1.44
CA ALA A 139 -0.99 -4.09 -0.18
C ALA A 139 0.29 -3.26 -0.39
N VAL A 140 0.56 -2.36 0.55
CA VAL A 140 1.83 -1.64 0.66
C VAL A 140 2.06 -1.23 2.12
N ARG A 141 3.31 -1.32 2.58
CA ARG A 141 3.73 -0.79 3.88
C ARG A 141 4.35 0.59 3.68
N LEU A 142 3.88 1.58 4.43
CA LEU A 142 4.45 2.93 4.55
C LEU A 142 4.95 3.15 5.98
N GLY A 143 6.19 3.58 6.16
CA GLY A 143 6.64 4.12 7.44
C GLY A 143 7.55 5.33 7.30
N PHE A 144 8.17 5.70 8.42
CA PHE A 144 8.93 6.93 8.55
C PHE A 144 10.29 6.67 9.20
N ARG A 145 11.37 6.94 8.46
CA ARG A 145 12.74 6.91 8.99
C ARG A 145 13.07 8.13 9.84
N SER A 146 12.39 9.24 9.57
CA SER A 146 12.49 10.48 10.33
C SER A 146 11.23 11.34 10.07
N ALA A 147 11.13 12.48 10.76
CA ALA A 147 10.03 13.43 10.54
C ALA A 147 9.92 13.94 9.09
N HIS A 148 10.99 13.88 8.30
CA HIS A 148 11.03 14.41 6.93
C HIS A 148 11.25 13.36 5.85
N VAL A 149 11.46 12.09 6.22
CA VAL A 149 11.77 11.01 5.28
C VAL A 149 10.88 9.81 5.57
N ALA A 150 9.98 9.53 4.64
CA ALA A 150 9.19 8.31 4.60
C ALA A 150 9.95 7.18 3.87
N ASP A 151 9.63 5.94 4.20
CA ASP A 151 10.02 4.75 3.46
C ASP A 151 8.79 3.91 3.13
N PHE A 152 8.86 3.15 2.05
CA PHE A 152 7.86 2.13 1.78
C PHE A 152 8.45 0.84 1.27
N GLY A 153 7.68 -0.22 1.43
CA GLY A 153 8.03 -1.56 1.00
C GLY A 153 6.79 -2.43 0.86
N MET A 154 7.00 -3.70 0.52
CA MET A 154 5.93 -4.70 0.39
C MET A 154 4.80 -4.26 -0.57
N LEU A 155 5.12 -3.45 -1.59
CA LEU A 155 4.16 -3.12 -2.64
C LEU A 155 3.84 -4.41 -3.42
N ALA A 156 2.61 -4.88 -3.27
CA ALA A 156 2.11 -6.12 -3.84
C ALA A 156 0.73 -5.89 -4.48
N VAL A 157 0.54 -6.39 -5.69
CA VAL A 157 -0.76 -6.44 -6.38
C VAL A 157 -0.89 -7.81 -7.01
N LEU A 158 -1.98 -8.51 -6.70
CA LEU A 158 -2.26 -9.83 -7.26
C LEU A 158 -2.28 -9.80 -8.78
N ASP A 159 -1.79 -10.88 -9.40
CA ASP A 159 -1.57 -10.97 -10.84
C ASP A 159 -2.86 -10.79 -11.66
N GLU A 160 -3.97 -11.34 -11.16
CA GLU A 160 -5.32 -11.21 -11.74
C GLU A 160 -5.82 -9.76 -11.83
N TYR A 161 -5.21 -8.85 -11.06
CA TYR A 161 -5.59 -7.43 -10.98
C TYR A 161 -4.50 -6.49 -11.51
N LYS A 162 -3.47 -7.02 -12.17
CA LYS A 162 -2.45 -6.22 -12.86
C LYS A 162 -3.06 -5.47 -14.05
N GLY A 163 -2.43 -4.35 -14.42
CA GLY A 163 -2.89 -3.50 -15.52
C GLY A 163 -4.05 -2.55 -15.18
N LEU A 164 -4.72 -2.73 -14.04
CA LEU A 164 -5.83 -1.89 -13.59
C LEU A 164 -5.39 -0.58 -12.88
N GLY A 165 -4.08 -0.29 -12.87
CA GLY A 165 -3.53 0.90 -12.22
C GLY A 165 -3.45 0.85 -10.68
N ILE A 166 -3.79 -0.27 -10.04
CA ILE A 166 -3.80 -0.42 -8.57
C ILE A 166 -2.44 -0.10 -7.95
N GLY A 167 -1.34 -0.58 -8.52
CA GLY A 167 0.01 -0.28 -8.01
C GLY A 167 0.36 1.21 -8.07
N ASN A 168 -0.09 1.91 -9.13
CA ASN A 168 0.07 3.36 -9.22
C ASN A 168 -0.78 4.07 -8.15
N ALA A 169 -2.00 3.59 -7.93
CA ALA A 169 -2.91 4.17 -6.95
C ALA A 169 -2.40 3.99 -5.51
N LEU A 170 -1.87 2.81 -5.17
CA LEU A 170 -1.22 2.55 -3.88
C LEU A 170 -0.02 3.48 -3.67
N LEU A 171 0.82 3.64 -4.70
CA LEU A 171 1.98 4.54 -4.65
C LEU A 171 1.55 6.00 -4.45
N SER A 172 0.58 6.49 -5.23
CA SER A 172 0.07 7.86 -5.07
C SER A 172 -0.55 8.09 -3.69
N PHE A 173 -1.26 7.09 -3.15
CA PHE A 173 -1.87 7.18 -1.82
C PHE A 173 -0.80 7.35 -0.74
N ILE A 174 0.25 6.53 -0.74
CA ILE A 174 1.30 6.63 0.28
C ILE A 174 2.14 7.89 0.13
N GLU A 175 2.35 8.41 -1.08
CA GLU A 175 3.04 9.68 -1.32
C GLU A 175 2.24 10.85 -0.72
N ALA A 176 0.92 10.85 -0.90
CA ALA A 176 0.04 11.87 -0.31
C ALA A 176 0.04 11.79 1.23
N VAL A 177 -0.10 10.59 1.80
CA VAL A 177 -0.08 10.38 3.26
C VAL A 177 1.27 10.78 3.86
N ALA A 178 2.38 10.45 3.19
CA ALA A 178 3.72 10.84 3.63
C ALA A 178 3.89 12.37 3.66
N LEU A 179 3.48 13.04 2.58
CA LEU A 179 3.56 14.50 2.47
C LEU A 179 2.73 15.20 3.54
N GLU A 180 1.49 14.74 3.75
CA GLU A 180 0.57 15.28 4.76
C GLU A 180 1.10 15.10 6.19
N LYS A 181 1.79 13.98 6.47
CA LYS A 181 2.48 13.73 7.73
C LYS A 181 3.80 14.49 7.88
N GLY A 182 4.14 15.36 6.94
CA GLY A 182 5.31 16.26 7.02
C GLY A 182 6.58 15.71 6.36
N ALA A 183 6.53 14.53 5.74
CA ALA A 183 7.64 14.07 4.92
C ALA A 183 7.86 15.01 3.73
N ARG A 184 9.12 15.15 3.33
CA ARG A 184 9.53 15.88 2.13
C ARG A 184 10.20 14.96 1.13
N ARG A 185 10.55 13.76 1.56
CA ARG A 185 11.19 12.73 0.74
C ARG A 185 10.57 11.38 1.08
N ILE A 186 10.44 10.53 0.09
CA ILE A 186 10.02 9.14 0.24
C ILE A 186 11.03 8.23 -0.45
N GLN A 187 11.40 7.15 0.22
CA GLN A 187 12.44 6.24 -0.23
C GLN A 187 11.91 4.81 -0.35
N LEU A 188 12.51 4.03 -1.25
CA LEU A 188 12.26 2.60 -1.38
C LEU A 188 13.57 1.85 -1.61
N GLU A 189 13.57 0.58 -1.27
CA GLU A 189 14.74 -0.29 -1.41
C GLU A 189 14.41 -1.46 -2.35
N ILE A 190 15.30 -1.70 -3.32
CA ILE A 190 15.21 -2.84 -4.23
C ILE A 190 16.45 -3.70 -4.01
N LEU A 191 16.23 -4.96 -3.60
CA LEU A 191 17.27 -5.97 -3.60
C LEU A 191 17.56 -6.41 -5.04
N VAL A 192 18.82 -6.32 -5.44
CA VAL A 192 19.28 -6.66 -6.80
C VAL A 192 20.50 -7.59 -6.74
N PRO A 193 20.55 -8.62 -7.61
CA PRO A 193 21.74 -9.46 -7.70
C PRO A 193 22.92 -8.68 -8.27
N GLN A 194 24.13 -8.98 -7.77
CA GLN A 194 25.37 -8.31 -8.22
C GLN A 194 25.81 -8.77 -9.62
N LYS A 195 25.67 -10.08 -9.90
CA LYS A 195 26.29 -10.75 -11.05
C LYS A 195 25.40 -10.84 -12.28
N TRP A 196 24.11 -10.53 -12.17
CA TRP A 196 23.14 -10.64 -13.26
C TRP A 196 22.02 -9.61 -13.12
N LYS A 197 21.19 -9.48 -14.14
CA LYS A 197 20.02 -8.60 -14.12
C LYS A 197 18.75 -9.42 -14.01
N HIS A 198 18.01 -9.24 -12.92
CA HIS A 198 16.72 -9.89 -12.76
C HIS A 198 15.62 -9.10 -13.52
N PRO A 199 14.87 -9.71 -14.46
CA PRO A 199 13.88 -9.00 -15.29
C PRO A 199 12.85 -8.18 -14.49
N SER A 200 12.24 -8.79 -13.46
CA SER A 200 11.32 -8.10 -12.54
C SER A 200 11.93 -6.87 -11.87
N LYS A 201 13.20 -6.94 -11.43
CA LYS A 201 13.87 -5.81 -10.77
C LYS A 201 14.20 -4.70 -11.77
N GLU A 202 14.62 -5.03 -12.99
CA GLU A 202 14.83 -4.01 -14.04
C GLU A 202 13.51 -3.32 -14.43
N PHE A 203 12.41 -4.08 -14.51
CA PHE A 203 11.08 -3.52 -14.71
C PHE A 203 10.71 -2.53 -13.59
N LEU A 204 10.89 -2.93 -12.32
CA LEU A 204 10.61 -2.07 -11.17
C LEU A 204 11.43 -0.79 -11.18
N LYS A 205 12.75 -0.87 -11.45
CA LYS A 205 13.60 0.32 -11.57
C LYS A 205 13.08 1.29 -12.61
N GLY A 206 12.72 0.80 -13.81
CA GLY A 206 12.17 1.62 -14.87
C GLY A 206 10.79 2.21 -14.51
N TRP A 207 9.95 1.44 -13.81
CA TRP A 207 8.65 1.92 -13.33
C TRP A 207 8.80 3.04 -12.31
N TYR A 208 9.65 2.87 -11.30
CA TYR A 208 9.93 3.89 -10.29
C TYR A 208 10.58 5.14 -10.88
N ALA A 209 11.53 4.99 -11.81
CA ALA A 209 12.12 6.13 -12.51
C ALA A 209 11.06 6.98 -13.22
N ARG A 210 10.10 6.35 -13.92
CA ARG A 210 8.96 7.06 -14.54
C ARG A 210 8.02 7.71 -13.53
N LYS A 211 8.02 7.28 -12.27
CA LYS A 211 7.25 7.87 -11.17
C LYS A 211 7.99 8.99 -10.43
N GLY A 212 9.19 9.34 -10.88
CA GLY A 212 10.00 10.43 -10.31
C GLY A 212 10.95 10.00 -9.21
N TYR A 213 11.15 8.70 -9.02
CA TYR A 213 12.16 8.19 -8.08
C TYR A 213 13.54 8.16 -8.73
N ALA A 214 14.48 8.88 -8.16
CA ALA A 214 15.87 8.91 -8.58
C ALA A 214 16.71 7.94 -7.73
N PHE A 215 17.79 7.41 -8.31
CA PHE A 215 18.77 6.63 -7.56
C PHE A 215 19.42 7.51 -6.48
N LEU A 216 19.44 7.01 -5.25
CA LEU A 216 20.10 7.68 -4.13
C LEU A 216 21.44 7.02 -3.83
N GLU A 217 21.41 5.74 -3.52
CA GLU A 217 22.62 4.99 -3.14
C GLU A 217 22.47 3.50 -3.41
N LYS A 218 23.61 2.82 -3.35
CA LYS A 218 23.72 1.36 -3.41
C LYS A 218 24.64 0.94 -2.27
N ASP A 219 24.19 -0.01 -1.45
CA ASP A 219 25.01 -0.54 -0.34
C ASP A 219 24.84 -2.06 -0.23
N ASP A 220 25.85 -2.67 0.39
CA ASP A 220 25.93 -4.10 0.63
C ASP A 220 24.82 -4.56 1.60
N ILE A 221 24.22 -5.71 1.32
CA ILE A 221 23.18 -6.26 2.19
C ILE A 221 23.72 -6.65 3.56
N GLY A 222 24.94 -7.18 3.66
CA GLY A 222 25.55 -7.58 4.92
C GLY A 222 25.78 -6.41 5.86
N ARG A 223 25.96 -5.21 5.32
CA ARG A 223 26.04 -3.98 6.12
C ARG A 223 24.67 -3.50 6.60
N ARG A 224 23.64 -3.49 5.74
CA ARG A 224 22.32 -2.91 6.06
C ARG A 224 21.40 -3.88 6.80
N HIS A 225 21.41 -5.15 6.39
CA HIS A 225 20.59 -6.22 6.95
C HIS A 225 21.40 -7.51 7.15
N PRO A 226 22.32 -7.55 8.13
CA PRO A 226 23.18 -8.71 8.38
C PRO A 226 22.40 -10.02 8.53
N LYS A 227 21.19 -9.98 9.13
CA LYS A 227 20.33 -11.14 9.36
C LYS A 227 19.72 -11.76 8.10
N LEU A 228 19.76 -11.06 6.97
CA LEU A 228 19.20 -11.54 5.69
C LEU A 228 20.25 -12.23 4.81
N VAL A 229 21.54 -12.06 5.11
CA VAL A 229 22.65 -12.59 4.29
C VAL A 229 22.55 -14.10 4.14
N ASP A 230 22.31 -14.81 5.24
CA ASP A 230 22.25 -16.29 5.26
C ASP A 230 21.03 -16.85 4.52
N GLN A 231 20.08 -16.00 4.12
CA GLN A 231 18.85 -16.40 3.42
C GLN A 231 18.96 -16.17 1.90
N LEU A 232 20.06 -15.58 1.41
CA LEU A 232 20.26 -15.31 -0.01
C LEU A 232 21.02 -16.44 -0.71
N VAL A 233 20.56 -16.80 -1.90
CA VAL A 233 21.29 -17.74 -2.79
C VAL A 233 22.23 -17.02 -3.76
N ALA A 234 22.16 -15.68 -3.80
CA ALA A 234 22.98 -14.85 -4.65
C ALA A 234 23.55 -13.66 -3.85
N GLU A 235 24.77 -13.25 -4.18
CA GLU A 235 25.32 -11.97 -3.73
C GLU A 235 24.44 -10.83 -4.26
N CYS A 236 23.87 -10.06 -3.34
CA CYS A 236 22.92 -9.01 -3.65
C CYS A 236 23.31 -7.70 -2.99
N ASP A 237 22.95 -6.60 -3.65
CA ASP A 237 23.01 -5.26 -3.09
C ASP A 237 21.60 -4.71 -2.89
N PHE A 238 21.48 -3.77 -1.97
CA PHE A 238 20.29 -2.92 -1.90
C PHE A 238 20.54 -1.63 -2.66
N VAL A 239 19.64 -1.34 -3.59
CA VAL A 239 19.59 -0.06 -4.29
C VAL A 239 18.45 0.76 -3.69
N VAL A 240 18.79 1.94 -3.18
CA VAL A 240 17.85 2.88 -2.61
C VAL A 240 17.47 3.91 -3.68
N TYR A 241 16.18 4.12 -3.85
CA TYR A 241 15.65 5.22 -4.65
C TYR A 241 14.93 6.22 -3.76
N GLU A 242 14.96 7.49 -4.14
CA GLU A 242 14.33 8.59 -3.43
C GLU A 242 13.51 9.45 -4.39
N LYS A 243 12.38 9.96 -3.91
CA LYS A 243 11.59 10.99 -4.56
C LYS A 243 11.33 12.13 -3.59
N THR A 244 11.54 13.35 -4.05
CA THR A 244 11.09 14.56 -3.35
C THR A 244 9.57 14.68 -3.48
N LEU A 245 8.89 14.88 -2.35
CA LEU A 245 7.46 15.15 -2.29
C LEU A 245 7.25 16.65 -2.28
N LEU A 246 6.70 17.19 -3.37
CA LEU A 246 6.33 18.59 -3.45
C LEU A 246 4.92 18.78 -2.89
N GLY A 247 4.77 19.78 -2.01
CA GLY A 247 3.47 20.33 -1.67
C GLY A 247 2.78 20.82 -2.95
N ARG A 248 1.44 20.73 -3.02
CA ARG A 248 0.64 21.20 -4.16
C ARG A 248 0.84 22.69 -4.54
N GLU A 249 1.67 23.44 -3.82
CA GLU A 249 1.91 24.87 -4.00
C GLU A 249 3.27 25.21 -4.65
N GLU A 250 4.20 24.26 -4.83
CA GLU A 250 5.54 24.56 -5.39
C GLU A 250 5.72 24.24 -6.88
N GLU A 251 4.68 23.79 -7.60
CA GLU A 251 4.73 23.70 -9.06
C GLU A 251 4.44 25.05 -9.77
N ALA A 252 4.07 26.10 -9.02
CA ALA A 252 3.80 27.45 -9.54
C ALA A 252 4.79 28.48 -8.98
N GLY A 253 6.09 28.28 -9.22
CA GLY A 253 7.15 29.10 -8.63
C GLY A 253 8.25 29.52 -9.61
N GLY A 254 7.90 29.82 -10.86
CA GLY A 254 8.88 30.28 -11.83
C GLY A 254 8.30 30.89 -13.09
N ASN A 255 7.67 32.07 -13.00
CA ASN A 255 8.05 33.23 -13.82
C ASN A 255 7.28 34.50 -13.41
N ILE A 256 7.97 35.63 -13.54
CA ILE A 256 7.58 37.02 -13.34
C ILE A 256 6.40 37.49 -14.22
N ASP A 257 5.64 38.46 -13.68
CA ASP A 257 4.65 39.35 -14.31
C ASP A 257 3.30 38.79 -14.82
N GLY A 258 2.22 39.23 -14.16
CA GLY A 258 0.95 39.52 -14.83
C GLY A 258 -0.25 38.58 -14.59
N ALA A 259 -1.11 38.98 -13.66
CA ALA A 259 -2.50 38.53 -13.41
C ALA A 259 -2.72 37.16 -12.73
N PRO A 260 -3.56 37.10 -11.67
CA PRO A 260 -3.86 35.83 -10.99
C PRO A 260 -4.74 34.92 -11.86
N PRO A 261 -4.44 33.61 -11.95
CA PRO A 261 -5.37 32.66 -12.55
C PRO A 261 -6.62 32.55 -11.65
N ARG A 262 -7.79 32.63 -12.28
CA ARG A 262 -9.10 32.64 -11.62
C ARG A 262 -9.30 31.37 -10.79
N CYS A 263 -9.64 31.57 -9.51
CA CYS A 263 -10.13 30.53 -8.62
C CYS A 263 -11.29 29.75 -9.25
N ILE A 264 -11.17 28.44 -9.35
CA ILE A 264 -12.32 27.55 -9.56
C ILE A 264 -12.78 27.12 -8.16
N SER A 265 -13.58 27.97 -7.53
CA SER A 265 -14.37 27.60 -6.36
C SER A 265 -15.73 27.09 -6.85
N GLU A 266 -15.95 25.77 -6.85
CA GLU A 266 -17.30 25.21 -6.65
C GLU A 266 -17.23 23.69 -6.39
N LEU A 267 -17.21 23.33 -5.11
CA LEU A 267 -17.73 22.06 -4.60
C LEU A 267 -18.51 22.42 -3.33
N LYS A 268 -19.82 22.67 -3.53
CA LYS A 268 -20.77 22.94 -2.44
C LYS A 268 -20.91 21.67 -1.61
N LEU A 269 -20.52 21.75 -0.34
CA LEU A 269 -20.99 20.85 0.70
C LEU A 269 -22.50 21.08 0.86
N VAL A 270 -23.32 20.10 0.47
CA VAL A 270 -24.72 20.05 0.89
C VAL A 270 -24.77 19.18 2.15
N SER A 271 -24.90 19.83 3.30
CA SER A 271 -25.23 19.17 4.57
C SER A 271 -26.74 18.98 4.65
N SER A 272 -27.22 17.76 4.46
CA SER A 272 -28.59 17.37 4.84
C SER A 272 -28.59 16.95 6.30
N THR A 273 -29.05 17.85 7.15
CA THR A 273 -29.60 17.54 8.48
C THR A 273 -31.04 17.09 8.30
N THR A 274 -31.40 15.94 8.84
CA THR A 274 -32.81 15.60 9.08
C THR A 274 -32.97 15.21 10.54
N SER A 275 -33.81 16.00 11.22
CA SER A 275 -34.47 15.68 12.48
C SER A 275 -35.45 14.52 12.33
#